data_AF-A0A0R3SSK0-F1
#
_entry.id   AF-A0A0R3SSK0-F1
#
_cell.length_a   1.000
_cell.length_b   1.000
_cell.length_c   1.000
_cell.angle_alpha   90.00
_cell.angle_beta   90.00
_cell.angle_gamma   90.00
#
_symmetry.space_group_name_H-M   'P 1'
#
loop_
_entity.id
_entity.type
_entity.pdbx_description
1 polymer ?
#
loop_
_entity_poly.entity_id
_entity_poly.type
_entity_poly.pdbx_seq_one_letter_code
_entity_poly.pdbx_strand_id
1 'polypeptide(L)'
;MVNLLICGFNKEAKNEEIMTSVRSSGEIPIDILEDIQRIYPEPLIELVKRMIILDQNERIGITEREYLHNGSLVANGINQAWQVAYKVTQLMLVLADATKVHFRRSGDEEQAVGHMDFCYGKNLLPPKFRSKLIIIEGMRSIRTHAVTYILINIPFGKGLAEVLRYLGDQIEHENCVEGVLAWIAQTQCQNGASTNPFLPLLIWKVILVHDENPAIFQYGLEILIHCTSVGEMQIQTPVQVSSNAENPSSQEICDVIINNSIYWNENTLSLISKLAKRHSEHLQVHERVLALLEAIFCPLEVNNLTREAQLSYWSKYGPIYRSICKMIYPELIIKGLMKVHDGFADILRIALAIMWKLCIDEENSRKFIEMGAFKLVCDIMFYWPKHPEVVNQGALSLAALSSSRWLTEDTLMQYDIPTLLLNSIDTFCLYDEVCYNLFYAINSIINRSAEQVLRFVHPNTIIKEQNLIALISKAYSTHHDNDRIIGILVKLLGTIMTNDAILEAIFSVIPTLKAFLTEIYSRFQNCRGLGAAARQILNRIPGAYDVVMDTVEPQILDEFKMLSI
;
A
#
# COMPACT_ATOMS: atom_id res chain seq x y z
N MET A 1 -27.55 23.11 -12.68
CA MET A 1 -28.13 23.24 -14.03
C MET A 1 -29.04 24.45 -14.16
N VAL A 2 -30.02 24.65 -13.26
CA VAL A 2 -30.84 25.87 -13.28
C VAL A 2 -30.05 27.14 -12.89
N ASN A 3 -28.92 27.01 -12.17
CA ASN A 3 -28.00 28.12 -11.93
C ASN A 3 -27.21 28.60 -13.18
N LEU A 4 -27.27 27.89 -14.32
CA LEU A 4 -26.69 28.38 -15.59
C LEU A 4 -27.62 29.38 -16.30
N LEU A 5 -28.94 29.33 -16.04
CA LEU A 5 -29.89 30.38 -16.46
C LEU A 5 -29.61 31.70 -15.74
N ILE A 6 -29.04 31.65 -14.53
CA ILE A 6 -28.88 32.79 -13.62
C ILE A 6 -27.70 33.71 -14.01
N CYS A 7 -26.70 33.20 -14.73
CA CYS A 7 -25.48 33.98 -15.06
C CYS A 7 -25.70 35.10 -16.09
N GLY A 8 -26.92 35.26 -16.65
CA GLY A 8 -27.25 36.33 -17.61
C GLY A 8 -28.16 37.44 -17.08
N PHE A 9 -28.77 37.29 -15.89
CA PHE A 9 -29.85 38.19 -15.45
C PHE A 9 -29.48 38.98 -14.19
N ASN A 10 -29.28 40.29 -14.35
CA ASN A 10 -28.85 41.22 -13.30
C ASN A 10 -29.93 41.61 -12.26
N LYS A 11 -31.04 40.86 -12.13
CA LYS A 11 -32.12 41.19 -11.16
C LYS A 11 -32.71 39.93 -10.49
N GLU A 12 -32.47 39.81 -9.19
CA GLU A 12 -32.84 38.70 -8.29
C GLU A 12 -34.33 38.27 -8.35
N ALA A 13 -35.26 39.23 -8.41
CA ALA A 13 -36.70 38.94 -8.36
C ALA A 13 -37.23 38.19 -9.60
N LYS A 14 -36.62 38.38 -10.78
CA LYS A 14 -37.00 37.63 -12.00
C LYS A 14 -36.55 36.17 -11.92
N ASN A 15 -35.47 35.88 -11.22
CA ASN A 15 -34.89 34.55 -11.17
C ASN A 15 -35.81 33.57 -10.44
N GLU A 16 -36.43 33.99 -9.34
CA GLU A 16 -37.32 33.14 -8.56
C GLU A 16 -38.63 32.81 -9.30
N GLU A 17 -39.15 33.78 -10.07
CA GLU A 17 -40.33 33.62 -10.93
C GLU A 17 -40.06 32.63 -12.09
N ILE A 18 -38.88 32.71 -12.71
CA ILE A 18 -38.42 31.80 -13.77
C ILE A 18 -38.22 30.39 -13.22
N MET A 19 -37.58 30.26 -12.05
CA MET A 19 -37.38 28.97 -11.38
C MET A 19 -38.71 28.30 -11.06
N THR A 20 -39.71 29.09 -10.65
CA THR A 20 -41.05 28.61 -10.32
C THR A 20 -41.80 28.20 -11.58
N SER A 21 -41.69 28.97 -12.67
CA SER A 21 -42.30 28.64 -13.97
C SER A 21 -41.70 27.38 -14.61
N VAL A 22 -40.37 27.22 -14.62
CA VAL A 22 -39.69 26.02 -15.17
C VAL A 22 -40.02 24.78 -14.34
N ARG A 23 -40.10 24.90 -13.02
CA ARG A 23 -40.45 23.78 -12.13
C ARG A 23 -41.92 23.36 -12.25
N SER A 24 -42.82 24.29 -12.56
CA SER A 24 -44.26 24.03 -12.63
C SER A 24 -44.74 23.62 -14.02
N SER A 25 -44.15 24.17 -15.09
CA SER A 25 -44.56 23.92 -16.48
C SER A 25 -43.61 23.02 -17.26
N GLY A 26 -42.36 22.85 -16.83
CA GLY A 26 -41.34 22.10 -17.58
C GLY A 26 -40.80 22.81 -18.83
N GLU A 27 -41.24 24.04 -19.09
CA GLU A 27 -40.85 24.83 -20.26
C GLU A 27 -40.01 26.05 -19.86
N ILE A 28 -39.12 26.49 -20.75
CA ILE A 28 -38.38 27.76 -20.60
C ILE A 28 -39.24 28.86 -21.24
N PRO A 29 -39.53 29.97 -20.53
CA PRO A 29 -40.24 31.11 -21.12
C PRO A 29 -39.60 31.58 -22.43
N ILE A 30 -40.43 31.87 -23.44
CA ILE A 30 -39.98 32.14 -24.82
C ILE A 30 -39.01 33.34 -24.89
N ASP A 31 -39.26 34.39 -24.11
CA ASP A 31 -38.40 35.57 -24.01
C ASP A 31 -36.99 35.23 -23.50
N ILE A 32 -36.88 34.22 -22.63
CA ILE A 32 -35.61 33.73 -22.09
C ILE A 32 -34.93 32.79 -23.08
N LEU A 33 -35.72 31.97 -23.77
CA LEU A 33 -35.20 31.06 -24.79
C LEU A 33 -34.53 31.83 -25.94
N GLU A 34 -35.11 32.96 -26.36
CA GLU A 34 -34.53 33.85 -27.39
C GLU A 34 -33.17 34.45 -26.95
N ASP A 35 -33.03 34.82 -25.68
CA ASP A 35 -31.79 35.36 -25.14
C ASP A 35 -30.70 34.27 -25.00
N ILE A 36 -31.08 33.04 -24.67
CA ILE A 36 -30.15 31.90 -24.59
C ILE A 36 -29.68 31.47 -25.99
N GLN A 37 -30.57 31.47 -26.98
CA GLN A 37 -30.27 31.15 -28.38
C GLN A 37 -29.26 32.12 -29.02
N ARG A 38 -29.14 33.35 -28.50
CA ARG A 38 -28.11 34.31 -28.94
C ARG A 38 -26.71 33.99 -28.43
N ILE A 39 -26.59 33.28 -27.31
CA ILE A 39 -25.33 33.09 -26.59
C ILE A 39 -24.81 31.65 -26.74
N TYR A 40 -25.71 30.68 -26.87
CA TYR A 40 -25.37 29.27 -26.89
C TYR A 40 -25.83 28.57 -28.18
N PRO A 41 -25.07 27.58 -28.67
CA PRO A 41 -25.44 26.86 -29.89
C PRO A 41 -26.66 25.96 -29.64
N GLU A 42 -27.55 25.88 -30.63
CA GLU A 42 -28.83 25.14 -30.57
C GLU A 42 -28.77 23.72 -29.98
N PRO A 43 -27.73 22.89 -30.26
CA PRO A 43 -27.65 21.54 -29.67
C PRO A 43 -27.55 21.53 -28.14
N LEU A 44 -26.97 22.57 -27.55
CA LEU A 44 -26.83 22.70 -26.09
C LEU A 44 -28.17 23.12 -25.45
N ILE A 45 -28.94 23.92 -26.18
CA ILE A 45 -30.25 24.41 -25.77
C ILE A 45 -31.28 23.29 -25.82
N GLU A 46 -31.25 22.47 -26.88
CA GLU A 46 -32.09 21.27 -26.99
C GLU A 46 -31.77 20.23 -25.91
N LEU A 47 -30.50 20.05 -25.55
CA LEU A 47 -30.12 19.21 -24.43
C LEU A 47 -30.71 19.74 -23.11
N VAL A 48 -30.62 21.05 -22.89
CA VAL A 48 -31.20 21.68 -21.68
C VAL A 48 -32.70 21.52 -21.63
N LYS A 49 -33.43 21.72 -22.75
CA LYS A 49 -34.88 21.49 -22.83
C LYS A 49 -35.24 20.04 -22.46
N ARG A 50 -34.54 19.05 -23.02
CA ARG A 50 -34.80 17.63 -22.72
C ARG A 50 -34.49 17.23 -21.27
N MET A 51 -33.62 17.95 -20.59
CA MET A 51 -33.30 17.69 -19.18
C MET A 51 -34.35 18.27 -18.21
N ILE A 52 -35.16 19.24 -18.65
CA ILE A 52 -36.16 19.91 -17.82
C ILE A 52 -37.61 19.46 -18.08
N ILE A 53 -37.85 18.71 -19.16
CA ILE A 53 -39.16 18.08 -19.44
C ILE A 53 -39.63 17.32 -18.19
N LEU A 54 -40.91 17.48 -17.86
CA LEU A 54 -41.54 16.88 -16.67
C LEU A 54 -41.91 15.41 -16.89
N ASP A 55 -42.15 14.99 -18.13
CA ASP A 55 -42.31 13.57 -18.46
C ASP A 55 -40.98 12.84 -18.24
N GLN A 56 -40.96 11.90 -17.28
CA GLN A 56 -39.79 11.12 -16.95
C GLN A 56 -39.30 10.24 -18.11
N ASN A 57 -40.17 9.88 -19.06
CA ASN A 57 -39.79 9.01 -20.19
C ASN A 57 -39.10 9.77 -21.32
N GLU A 58 -39.20 11.11 -21.35
CA GLU A 58 -38.52 11.97 -22.32
C GLU A 58 -37.31 12.71 -21.72
N ARG A 59 -37.08 12.56 -20.41
CA ARG A 59 -36.02 13.23 -19.66
C ARG A 59 -34.69 12.49 -19.79
N ILE A 60 -33.66 13.18 -20.28
CA ILE A 60 -32.31 12.58 -20.48
C ILE A 60 -31.42 12.85 -19.25
N GLY A 61 -30.82 11.80 -18.69
CA GLY A 61 -29.79 11.91 -17.64
C GLY A 61 -28.38 12.17 -18.20
N ILE A 62 -27.47 12.73 -17.39
CA ILE A 62 -26.07 13.01 -17.81
C ILE A 62 -25.31 11.72 -18.18
N THR A 63 -25.82 10.55 -17.79
CA THR A 63 -25.27 9.23 -18.10
C THR A 63 -25.84 8.57 -19.36
N GLU A 64 -26.87 9.12 -19.98
CA GLU A 64 -27.47 8.53 -21.19
C GLU A 64 -26.87 9.11 -22.46
N ARG A 65 -25.94 8.33 -23.00
CA ARG A 65 -25.30 8.56 -24.28
C ARG A 65 -26.08 7.83 -25.37
N GLU A 66 -27.26 8.33 -25.71
CA GLU A 66 -27.96 7.94 -26.94
C GLU A 66 -28.17 9.16 -27.81
N TYR A 67 -27.14 9.57 -28.53
CA TYR A 67 -27.21 10.21 -29.85
C TYR A 67 -25.76 10.37 -30.34
N LEU A 68 -25.24 9.34 -31.01
CA LEU A 68 -24.21 9.46 -32.06
C LEU A 68 -24.18 8.14 -32.87
N HIS A 69 -25.35 7.75 -33.37
CA HIS A 69 -25.43 7.05 -34.64
C HIS A 69 -25.96 8.03 -35.68
N ASN A 70 -25.05 8.85 -36.19
CA ASN A 70 -24.91 9.05 -37.62
C ASN A 70 -23.50 9.59 -37.89
N GLY A 71 -22.85 8.96 -38.86
CA GLY A 71 -21.42 9.07 -39.11
C GLY A 71 -20.94 10.47 -39.47
N SER A 72 -19.61 10.62 -39.38
CA SER A 72 -18.82 11.79 -39.78
C SER A 72 -18.77 12.94 -38.75
N LEU A 73 -17.75 12.89 -37.89
CA LEU A 73 -16.76 13.97 -37.63
C LEU A 73 -15.94 13.63 -36.37
N VAL A 74 -14.96 12.75 -36.55
CA VAL A 74 -13.92 12.42 -35.57
C VAL A 74 -12.89 13.55 -35.59
N ALA A 75 -12.92 14.45 -34.60
CA ALA A 75 -11.79 15.23 -34.05
C ALA A 75 -12.28 16.48 -33.27
N ASN A 76 -13.34 17.15 -33.74
CA ASN A 76 -13.77 18.43 -33.16
C ASN A 76 -14.68 18.31 -31.93
N GLY A 77 -15.41 17.20 -31.78
CA GLY A 77 -16.29 16.97 -30.63
C GLY A 77 -15.56 16.72 -29.31
N ILE A 78 -14.34 16.16 -29.36
CA ILE A 78 -13.52 15.92 -28.16
C ILE A 78 -12.98 17.25 -27.63
N ASN A 79 -12.60 18.18 -28.51
CA ASN A 79 -12.16 19.53 -28.12
C ASN A 79 -13.31 20.38 -27.57
N GLN A 80 -14.52 20.26 -28.12
CA GLN A 80 -15.69 20.95 -27.58
C GLN A 80 -16.14 20.38 -26.22
N ALA A 81 -16.14 19.06 -26.05
CA ALA A 81 -16.43 18.43 -24.75
C ALA A 81 -15.35 18.77 -23.70
N TRP A 82 -14.09 18.86 -24.10
CA TRP A 82 -13.00 19.34 -23.23
C TRP A 82 -13.15 20.81 -22.86
N GLN A 83 -13.52 21.69 -23.81
CA GLN A 83 -13.76 23.09 -23.50
C GLN A 83 -14.99 23.32 -22.62
N VAL A 84 -16.03 22.50 -22.77
CA VAL A 84 -17.20 22.52 -21.89
C VAL A 84 -16.83 22.05 -20.49
N ALA A 85 -16.11 20.94 -20.36
CA ALA A 85 -15.63 20.46 -19.05
C ALA A 85 -14.68 21.48 -18.38
N TYR A 86 -13.75 22.06 -19.12
CA TYR A 86 -12.82 23.08 -18.63
C TYR A 86 -13.53 24.37 -18.18
N LYS A 87 -14.54 24.84 -18.94
CA LYS A 87 -15.34 26.00 -18.55
C LYS A 87 -16.25 25.73 -17.34
N VAL A 88 -16.76 24.50 -17.20
CA VAL A 88 -17.52 24.08 -16.00
C VAL A 88 -16.60 24.02 -14.77
N THR A 89 -15.36 23.55 -14.91
CA THR A 89 -14.38 23.54 -13.81
C THR A 89 -13.93 24.95 -13.42
N GLN A 90 -13.70 25.85 -14.38
CA GLN A 90 -13.41 27.27 -14.12
C GLN A 90 -14.58 27.97 -13.41
N LEU A 91 -15.82 27.66 -13.78
CA LEU A 91 -17.02 28.17 -13.12
C LEU A 91 -17.12 27.69 -11.66
N MET A 92 -16.79 26.41 -11.40
CA MET A 92 -16.78 25.83 -10.05
C MET A 92 -15.71 26.43 -9.13
N LEU A 93 -14.55 26.82 -9.67
CA LEU A 93 -13.47 27.47 -8.91
C LEU A 93 -13.81 28.92 -8.55
N VAL A 94 -14.47 29.68 -9.44
CA VAL A 94 -14.94 31.04 -9.15
C VAL A 94 -16.06 31.04 -8.10
N LEU A 95 -16.91 30.02 -8.08
CA LEU A 95 -17.96 29.83 -7.07
C LEU A 95 -17.41 29.51 -5.67
N ALA A 96 -16.25 28.86 -5.58
CA ALA A 96 -15.58 28.55 -4.31
C ALA A 96 -14.93 29.78 -3.65
N ASP A 97 -14.54 30.79 -4.44
CA ASP A 97 -13.98 32.04 -3.93
C ASP A 97 -15.06 33.06 -3.52
N ALA A 98 -16.21 33.06 -4.21
CA ALA A 98 -17.32 33.98 -3.90
C ALA A 98 -18.08 33.62 -2.60
N THR A 99 -18.04 32.36 -2.15
CA THR A 99 -18.78 31.87 -0.97
C THR A 99 -18.07 32.11 0.37
N LYS A 100 -16.83 32.63 0.38
CA LYS A 100 -16.14 33.05 1.62
C LYS A 100 -16.68 34.34 2.24
N VAL A 101 -17.53 35.11 1.55
CA VAL A 101 -17.91 36.46 1.99
C VAL A 101 -19.29 36.55 2.67
N HIS A 102 -20.20 35.60 2.47
CA HIS A 102 -21.54 35.60 3.08
C HIS A 102 -21.85 34.17 3.52
N PHE A 103 -22.00 33.85 4.81
CA PHE A 103 -23.25 34.09 5.54
C PHE A 103 -23.05 34.11 7.07
N ARG A 104 -23.51 35.20 7.70
CA ARG A 104 -24.09 35.23 9.05
C ARG A 104 -25.61 35.18 8.87
N ARG A 105 -26.27 34.34 9.69
CA ARG A 105 -27.69 34.33 10.12
C ARG A 105 -28.75 33.52 9.35
N SER A 106 -29.55 32.86 10.21
CA SER A 106 -30.92 32.31 10.13
C SER A 106 -31.14 31.16 9.14
N GLY A 107 -31.78 30.04 9.48
CA GLY A 107 -32.68 29.71 10.60
C GLY A 107 -34.00 29.16 10.03
N ASP A 108 -34.40 27.98 10.49
CA ASP A 108 -35.73 27.32 10.38
C ASP A 108 -35.96 26.21 9.31
N GLU A 109 -36.02 24.98 9.85
CA GLU A 109 -37.01 23.88 9.76
C GLU A 109 -37.45 23.16 8.45
N GLU A 110 -37.31 21.82 8.56
CA GLU A 110 -38.26 20.72 8.28
C GLU A 110 -38.39 19.95 6.93
N GLN A 111 -38.19 18.62 7.10
CA GLN A 111 -38.87 17.44 6.53
C GLN A 111 -38.77 17.10 5.03
N ALA A 112 -38.09 15.98 4.73
CA ALA A 112 -38.65 14.84 3.96
C ALA A 112 -37.66 13.64 3.94
N VAL A 113 -38.11 12.49 4.44
CA VAL A 113 -37.42 11.19 4.36
C VAL A 113 -37.78 10.51 3.03
N GLY A 114 -36.80 9.93 2.35
CA GLY A 114 -37.03 9.09 1.16
C GLY A 114 -35.82 8.20 0.86
N HIS A 115 -35.95 6.91 1.16
CA HIS A 115 -35.03 5.82 0.79
C HIS A 115 -34.80 5.73 -0.74
N MET A 116 -33.57 5.48 -1.15
CA MET A 116 -33.27 4.76 -2.40
C MET A 116 -32.05 3.84 -2.20
N ASP A 117 -32.33 2.55 -2.08
CA ASP A 117 -31.40 1.45 -2.35
C ASP A 117 -31.03 1.45 -3.83
N PHE A 118 -29.76 1.16 -4.18
CA PHE A 118 -29.44 0.53 -5.46
C PHE A 118 -28.19 -0.37 -5.40
N CYS A 119 -28.41 -1.61 -5.80
CA CYS A 119 -27.43 -2.68 -5.93
C CYS A 119 -26.72 -2.71 -7.30
N TYR A 120 -25.61 -3.47 -7.31
CA TYR A 120 -25.01 -4.25 -8.41
C TYR A 120 -23.94 -3.66 -9.35
N GLY A 121 -22.83 -4.42 -9.43
CA GLY A 121 -22.43 -5.07 -10.68
C GLY A 121 -21.21 -4.50 -11.38
N LYS A 122 -20.03 -5.09 -11.15
CA LYS A 122 -18.82 -4.86 -11.96
C LYS A 122 -18.58 -6.07 -12.86
N ASN A 123 -18.53 -5.84 -14.17
CA ASN A 123 -17.71 -6.62 -15.08
C ASN A 123 -17.11 -5.72 -16.16
N LEU A 124 -15.80 -5.94 -16.37
CA LEU A 124 -14.97 -5.64 -17.55
C LEU A 124 -14.74 -4.17 -17.93
N LEU A 125 -13.47 -3.75 -17.99
CA LEU A 125 -12.93 -2.83 -19.02
C LEU A 125 -11.37 -2.77 -18.97
N PRO A 126 -10.66 -2.76 -20.12
CA PRO A 126 -9.19 -2.86 -20.25
C PRO A 126 -8.49 -1.45 -20.34
N PRO A 127 -7.16 -1.35 -20.58
CA PRO A 127 -6.31 -0.26 -20.11
C PRO A 127 -6.30 0.96 -21.06
N LYS A 128 -7.24 1.89 -20.85
CA LYS A 128 -7.15 3.29 -21.35
C LYS A 128 -7.58 4.33 -20.31
N PHE A 129 -7.53 3.99 -19.02
CA PHE A 129 -8.14 4.78 -17.95
C PHE A 129 -7.14 5.57 -17.08
N ARG A 130 -6.25 6.37 -17.70
CA ARG A 130 -5.61 7.49 -16.97
C ARG A 130 -6.61 8.64 -16.68
N SER A 131 -7.72 8.70 -17.40
CA SER A 131 -8.81 9.66 -17.24
C SER A 131 -9.81 9.31 -16.13
N LYS A 132 -9.76 8.10 -15.54
CA LYS A 132 -10.59 7.75 -14.36
C LYS A 132 -10.06 8.36 -13.07
N LEU A 133 -8.76 8.66 -12.96
CA LEU A 133 -8.18 9.21 -11.72
C LEU A 133 -8.74 10.62 -11.42
N ILE A 134 -8.85 11.47 -12.45
CA ILE A 134 -9.38 12.83 -12.32
C ILE A 134 -10.91 12.83 -12.07
N ILE A 135 -11.64 11.86 -12.64
CA ILE A 135 -13.08 11.71 -12.37
C ILE A 135 -13.33 11.14 -10.97
N ILE A 136 -12.46 10.26 -10.47
CA ILE A 136 -12.53 9.73 -9.09
C ILE A 136 -12.15 10.80 -8.06
N GLU A 137 -11.20 11.69 -8.35
CA GLU A 137 -10.89 12.86 -7.50
C GLU A 137 -11.99 13.93 -7.56
N GLY A 138 -12.58 14.17 -8.74
CA GLY A 138 -13.77 15.02 -8.88
C GLY A 138 -14.99 14.44 -8.17
N MET A 139 -15.19 13.12 -8.20
CA MET A 139 -16.26 12.45 -7.46
C MET A 139 -15.97 12.35 -5.97
N ARG A 140 -14.70 12.26 -5.53
CA ARG A 140 -14.32 12.42 -4.11
C ARG A 140 -14.70 13.81 -3.63
N SER A 141 -14.41 14.86 -4.41
CA SER A 141 -14.82 16.24 -4.13
C SER A 141 -16.34 16.41 -4.10
N ILE A 142 -17.07 15.80 -5.03
CA ILE A 142 -18.55 15.84 -5.05
C ILE A 142 -19.14 15.06 -3.86
N ARG A 143 -18.51 13.96 -3.42
CA ARG A 143 -18.92 13.23 -2.21
C ARG A 143 -18.65 14.05 -0.94
N THR A 144 -17.59 14.86 -0.90
CA THR A 144 -17.35 15.81 0.21
C THR A 144 -18.43 16.91 0.25
N HIS A 145 -19.00 17.29 -0.89
CA HIS A 145 -20.01 18.35 -0.99
C HIS A 145 -21.47 17.85 -0.91
N ALA A 146 -21.73 16.57 -1.23
CA ALA A 146 -23.05 15.96 -1.08
C ALA A 146 -23.32 15.51 0.37
N VAL A 147 -22.27 15.20 1.15
CA VAL A 147 -22.36 14.94 2.60
C VAL A 147 -22.71 16.21 3.39
N THR A 148 -22.65 17.40 2.76
CA THR A 148 -23.03 18.68 3.39
C THR A 148 -24.52 18.80 3.72
N TYR A 149 -25.40 17.96 3.14
CA TYR A 149 -26.85 18.11 3.30
C TYR A 149 -27.48 17.33 4.47
N ILE A 150 -26.71 16.54 5.23
CA ILE A 150 -27.18 15.89 6.48
C ILE A 150 -26.12 16.08 7.59
N LEU A 151 -25.54 17.27 7.68
CA LEU A 151 -24.64 17.65 8.76
C LEU A 151 -25.45 18.37 9.85
N ILE A 152 -25.81 17.62 10.90
CA ILE A 152 -26.07 18.19 12.22
C ILE A 152 -24.90 19.14 12.55
N ASN A 153 -25.13 20.31 13.15
CA ASN A 153 -24.15 21.40 13.33
C ASN A 153 -22.79 20.99 13.98
N ILE A 154 -21.91 20.30 13.27
CA ILE A 154 -20.60 19.86 13.77
C ILE A 154 -19.69 21.10 13.85
N PRO A 155 -19.05 21.37 15.00
CA PRO A 155 -18.31 22.61 15.23
C PRO A 155 -16.91 22.65 14.59
N PHE A 156 -16.78 22.25 13.32
CA PHE A 156 -15.47 22.18 12.63
C PHE A 156 -14.68 23.50 12.69
N GLY A 157 -15.36 24.65 12.58
CA GLY A 157 -14.75 25.97 12.64
C GLY A 157 -14.25 26.40 14.02
N LYS A 158 -14.51 25.63 15.09
CA LYS A 158 -14.08 25.91 16.46
C LYS A 158 -12.82 25.13 16.87
N GLY A 159 -12.25 24.33 15.97
CA GLY A 159 -11.00 23.59 16.19
C GLY A 159 -11.19 22.22 16.86
N LEU A 160 -10.09 21.44 16.90
CA LEU A 160 -10.11 20.03 17.30
C LEU A 160 -10.69 19.80 18.71
N ALA A 161 -10.36 20.64 19.69
CA ALA A 161 -10.84 20.45 21.07
C ALA A 161 -12.38 20.44 21.16
N GLU A 162 -13.03 21.37 20.47
CA GLU A 162 -14.50 21.48 20.48
C GLU A 162 -15.15 20.37 19.64
N VAL A 163 -14.50 19.94 18.56
CA VAL A 163 -14.94 18.77 17.77
C VAL A 163 -14.85 17.48 18.59
N LEU A 164 -13.80 17.29 19.41
CA LEU A 164 -13.67 16.13 20.30
C LEU A 164 -14.70 16.16 21.44
N ARG A 165 -15.00 17.35 21.98
CA ARG A 165 -16.08 17.51 22.97
C ARG A 165 -17.43 17.13 22.36
N TYR A 166 -17.72 17.65 21.17
CA TYR A 166 -18.92 17.30 20.41
C TYR A 166 -19.01 15.80 20.10
N LEU A 167 -17.90 15.15 19.73
CA LEU A 167 -17.85 13.70 19.52
C LEU A 167 -18.23 12.92 20.78
N GLY A 168 -17.75 13.35 21.95
CA GLY A 168 -18.14 12.76 23.23
C GLY A 168 -19.64 12.93 23.54
N ASP A 169 -20.17 14.14 23.30
CA ASP A 169 -21.58 14.47 23.55
C ASP A 169 -22.55 13.79 22.57
N GLN A 170 -22.09 13.45 21.37
CA GLN A 170 -22.91 12.91 20.27
C GLN A 170 -22.50 11.49 19.88
N ILE A 171 -21.84 10.77 20.80
CA ILE A 171 -21.26 9.46 20.53
C ILE A 171 -22.30 8.43 20.09
N GLU A 172 -23.58 8.59 20.42
CA GLU A 172 -24.66 7.67 20.01
C GLU A 172 -25.20 7.97 18.60
N HIS A 173 -24.86 9.12 17.99
CA HIS A 173 -25.40 9.54 16.70
C HIS A 173 -24.47 9.19 15.54
N GLU A 174 -24.76 8.08 14.85
CA GLU A 174 -23.91 7.50 13.79
C GLU A 174 -23.45 8.52 12.74
N ASN A 175 -24.36 9.29 12.14
CA ASN A 175 -24.02 10.28 11.10
C ASN A 175 -23.11 11.42 11.62
N CYS A 176 -23.33 11.87 12.87
CA CYS A 176 -22.49 12.88 13.50
C CYS A 176 -21.07 12.34 13.69
N VAL A 177 -20.99 11.12 14.22
CA VAL A 177 -19.74 10.43 14.49
C VAL A 177 -18.97 10.18 13.20
N GLU A 178 -19.61 9.65 12.16
CA GLU A 178 -18.97 9.43 10.86
C GLU A 178 -18.41 10.74 10.29
N GLY A 179 -19.20 11.82 10.31
CA GLY A 179 -18.77 13.15 9.85
C GLY A 179 -17.57 13.71 10.63
N VAL A 180 -17.57 13.56 11.96
CA VAL A 180 -16.43 13.96 12.80
C VAL A 180 -15.19 13.14 12.47
N LEU A 181 -15.30 11.81 12.42
CA LEU A 181 -14.16 10.94 12.17
C LEU A 181 -13.55 11.16 10.80
N ALA A 182 -14.39 11.34 9.77
CA ALA A 182 -13.95 11.68 8.42
C ALA A 182 -13.15 12.99 8.43
N TRP A 183 -13.63 14.02 9.13
CA TRP A 183 -12.93 15.30 9.25
C TRP A 183 -11.60 15.17 10.00
N ILE A 184 -11.55 14.42 11.11
CA ILE A 184 -10.30 14.21 11.87
C ILE A 184 -9.28 13.48 10.98
N ALA A 185 -9.69 12.37 10.35
CA ALA A 185 -8.84 11.60 9.43
C ALA A 185 -8.32 12.46 8.26
N GLN A 186 -9.14 13.34 7.71
CA GLN A 186 -8.78 14.17 6.56
C GLN A 186 -7.99 15.43 6.91
N THR A 187 -8.06 15.94 8.15
CA THR A 187 -7.45 17.25 8.47
C THR A 187 -6.38 17.18 9.54
N GLN A 188 -6.50 16.25 10.50
CA GLN A 188 -5.58 16.14 11.63
C GLN A 188 -4.53 15.05 11.40
N CYS A 189 -4.87 13.99 10.68
CA CYS A 189 -3.98 12.85 10.43
C CYS A 189 -3.07 12.99 9.21
N GLN A 190 -2.74 14.23 8.78
CA GLN A 190 -1.98 14.45 7.53
C GLN A 190 -0.50 14.82 7.72
N ASN A 191 -0.10 15.37 8.86
CA ASN A 191 1.21 16.06 8.97
C ASN A 191 2.21 15.44 9.96
N GLY A 192 2.03 14.18 10.36
CA GLY A 192 2.90 13.50 11.34
C GLY A 192 2.96 14.20 12.71
N ALA A 193 2.09 15.20 12.93
CA ALA A 193 2.00 15.94 14.16
C ALA A 193 1.29 15.10 15.23
N SER A 194 1.75 15.25 16.47
CA SER A 194 1.06 14.70 17.63
C SER A 194 -0.40 15.17 17.64
N THR A 195 -1.28 14.25 18.02
CA THR A 195 -2.71 14.49 18.18
C THR A 195 -3.05 14.78 19.64
N ASN A 196 -4.34 14.84 19.94
CA ASN A 196 -4.79 14.94 21.32
C ASN A 196 -4.53 13.60 22.03
N PRO A 197 -3.87 13.55 23.20
CA PRO A 197 -3.58 12.30 23.91
C PRO A 197 -4.80 11.43 24.25
N PHE A 198 -6.00 12.02 24.31
CA PHE A 198 -7.25 11.30 24.56
C PHE A 198 -7.91 10.75 23.29
N LEU A 199 -7.38 11.06 22.11
CA LEU A 199 -7.95 10.64 20.84
C LEU A 199 -8.03 9.11 20.72
N PRO A 200 -7.00 8.30 21.03
CA PRO A 200 -7.12 6.84 20.97
C PRO A 200 -8.29 6.30 21.80
N LEU A 201 -8.46 6.81 23.03
CA LEU A 201 -9.55 6.42 23.91
C LEU A 201 -10.93 6.75 23.33
N LEU A 202 -11.09 7.95 22.77
CA LEU A 202 -12.36 8.36 22.14
C LEU A 202 -12.68 7.49 20.92
N ILE A 203 -11.67 7.15 20.11
CA ILE A 203 -11.85 6.28 18.95
C ILE A 203 -12.28 4.87 19.37
N TRP A 204 -11.67 4.29 20.40
CA TRP A 204 -12.10 2.99 20.92
C TRP A 204 -13.56 2.99 21.37
N LYS A 205 -14.00 4.05 22.08
CA LYS A 205 -15.40 4.17 22.49
C LYS A 205 -16.33 4.25 21.29
N VAL A 206 -15.99 5.06 20.30
CA VAL A 206 -16.79 5.19 19.07
C VAL A 206 -16.89 3.85 18.32
N ILE A 207 -15.78 3.14 18.14
CA ILE A 207 -15.75 1.83 17.46
C ILE A 207 -16.61 0.80 18.19
N LEU A 208 -16.64 0.84 19.52
CA LEU A 208 -17.45 -0.08 20.33
C LEU A 208 -18.96 0.22 20.23
N VAL A 209 -19.34 1.48 20.09
CA VAL A 209 -20.75 1.90 19.96
C VAL A 209 -21.29 1.62 18.56
N HIS A 210 -20.48 1.87 17.52
CA HIS A 210 -20.89 1.80 16.11
C HIS A 210 -20.21 0.66 15.34
N ASP A 211 -20.14 -0.50 15.97
CA ASP A 211 -19.36 -1.64 15.47
C ASP A 211 -19.95 -2.28 14.19
N GLU A 212 -21.17 -1.90 13.81
CA GLU A 212 -21.89 -2.30 12.60
C GLU A 212 -21.62 -1.39 11.40
N ASN A 213 -21.15 -0.15 11.59
CA ASN A 213 -20.90 0.78 10.48
C ASN A 213 -19.45 0.66 9.96
N PRO A 214 -19.24 0.20 8.70
CA PRO A 214 -17.90 0.00 8.14
C PRO A 214 -17.15 1.30 7.88
N ALA A 215 -17.84 2.42 7.62
CA ALA A 215 -17.22 3.72 7.39
C ALA A 215 -16.67 4.30 8.69
N ILE A 216 -17.42 4.20 9.80
CA ILE A 216 -16.93 4.57 11.13
C ILE A 216 -15.71 3.74 11.51
N PHE A 217 -15.77 2.41 11.30
CA PHE A 217 -14.63 1.56 11.57
C PHE A 217 -13.41 1.93 10.72
N GLN A 218 -13.60 2.19 9.42
CA GLN A 218 -12.54 2.62 8.51
C GLN A 218 -11.87 3.94 8.95
N TYR A 219 -12.66 4.98 9.26
CA TYR A 219 -12.09 6.25 9.73
C TYR A 219 -11.44 6.11 11.11
N GLY A 220 -12.01 5.28 11.99
CA GLY A 220 -11.41 4.93 13.26
C GLY A 220 -10.03 4.29 13.08
N LEU A 221 -9.90 3.33 12.14
CA LEU A 221 -8.60 2.74 11.79
C LEU A 221 -7.61 3.78 11.28
N GLU A 222 -8.03 4.71 10.42
CA GLU A 222 -7.16 5.78 9.90
C GLU A 222 -6.56 6.62 11.04
N ILE A 223 -7.38 6.96 12.03
CA ILE A 223 -6.94 7.74 13.18
C ILE A 223 -6.00 6.91 14.07
N LEU A 224 -6.32 5.64 14.34
CA LEU A 224 -5.45 4.75 15.13
C LEU A 224 -4.11 4.47 14.43
N ILE A 225 -4.08 4.38 13.10
CA ILE A 225 -2.84 4.32 12.30
C ILE A 225 -2.00 5.55 12.58
N HIS A 226 -2.60 6.74 12.47
CA HIS A 226 -1.89 8.00 12.72
C HIS A 226 -1.35 8.05 14.15
N CYS A 227 -2.17 7.78 15.16
CA CYS A 227 -1.74 7.74 16.57
C CYS A 227 -0.58 6.76 16.80
N THR A 228 -0.59 5.61 16.11
CA THR A 228 0.53 4.65 16.15
C THR A 228 1.78 5.23 15.50
N SER A 229 1.65 5.85 14.34
CA SER A 229 2.78 6.40 13.58
C SER A 229 3.50 7.55 14.29
N VAL A 230 2.79 8.33 15.12
CA VAL A 230 3.35 9.44 15.91
C VAL A 230 3.79 9.00 17.32
N GLY A 231 3.74 7.70 17.63
CA GLY A 231 4.22 7.14 18.90
C GLY A 231 3.26 7.28 20.09
N GLU A 232 2.02 7.72 19.86
CA GLU A 232 0.99 7.84 20.91
C GLU A 232 0.36 6.49 21.28
N MET A 233 0.54 5.48 20.42
CA MET A 233 0.20 4.10 20.74
C MET A 233 1.43 3.20 20.67
N GLN A 234 1.58 2.31 21.65
CA GLN A 234 2.78 1.47 21.77
C GLN A 234 2.42 -0.01 21.92
N ILE A 235 3.29 -0.89 21.40
CA ILE A 235 3.15 -2.32 21.63
C ILE A 235 3.46 -2.65 23.09
N GLN A 236 2.50 -3.26 23.77
CA GLN A 236 2.66 -3.73 25.14
C GLN A 236 2.69 -5.26 25.16
N THR A 237 3.82 -5.82 25.62
CA THR A 237 3.91 -7.26 25.92
C THR A 237 2.87 -7.63 26.97
N PRO A 238 2.24 -8.81 26.88
CA PRO A 238 1.18 -9.21 27.78
C PRO A 238 1.65 -9.06 29.23
N VAL A 239 1.02 -8.14 29.97
CA VAL A 239 1.01 -8.20 31.43
C VAL A 239 0.08 -9.37 31.73
N GLN A 240 0.54 -10.36 32.50
CA GLN A 240 -0.34 -11.43 32.98
C GLN A 240 -1.44 -10.79 33.84
N VAL A 241 -2.55 -10.40 33.22
CA VAL A 241 -3.76 -10.03 33.93
C VAL A 241 -4.54 -11.32 34.08
N SER A 242 -4.48 -11.88 35.29
CA SER A 242 -5.26 -13.05 35.66
C SER A 242 -6.75 -12.69 35.66
N SER A 243 -7.44 -12.92 34.55
CA SER A 243 -8.90 -12.99 34.54
C SER A 243 -9.33 -14.34 33.97
N ASN A 244 -9.64 -15.28 34.86
CA ASN A 244 -10.10 -16.64 34.56
C ASN A 244 -11.57 -16.70 34.08
N ALA A 245 -12.09 -15.65 33.46
CA ALA A 245 -13.47 -15.64 32.98
C ALA A 245 -13.53 -16.15 31.54
N GLU A 246 -14.14 -17.32 31.32
CA GLU A 246 -14.30 -17.93 29.99
C GLU A 246 -15.19 -17.11 29.04
N ASN A 247 -15.98 -16.16 29.57
CA ASN A 247 -16.79 -15.20 28.79
C ASN A 247 -16.89 -13.86 29.55
N PRO A 248 -16.05 -12.86 29.24
CA PRO A 248 -16.18 -11.53 29.82
C PRO A 248 -17.46 -10.84 29.35
N SER A 249 -18.13 -10.14 30.27
CA SER A 249 -19.27 -9.28 29.97
C SER A 249 -18.87 -8.11 29.07
N SER A 250 -19.83 -7.51 28.37
CA SER A 250 -19.59 -6.36 27.49
C SER A 250 -19.00 -5.16 28.24
N GLN A 251 -19.33 -4.99 29.53
CA GLN A 251 -18.75 -3.97 30.39
C GLN A 251 -17.27 -4.25 30.71
N GLU A 252 -16.92 -5.50 31.04
CA GLU A 252 -15.53 -5.90 31.29
C GLU A 252 -14.66 -5.73 30.03
N ILE A 253 -15.21 -6.01 28.85
CA ILE A 253 -14.53 -5.77 27.57
C ILE A 253 -14.26 -4.27 27.38
N CYS A 254 -15.25 -3.41 27.66
CA CYS A 254 -15.10 -1.96 27.58
C CYS A 254 -14.02 -1.45 28.56
N ASP A 255 -14.05 -1.90 29.82
CA ASP A 255 -13.10 -1.47 30.84
C ASP A 255 -11.67 -1.92 30.50
N VAL A 256 -11.51 -3.15 30.01
CA VAL A 256 -10.21 -3.65 29.54
C VAL A 256 -9.71 -2.83 28.36
N ILE A 257 -10.54 -2.48 27.38
CA ILE A 257 -10.11 -1.67 26.22
C ILE A 257 -9.78 -0.24 26.63
N ILE A 258 -10.58 0.37 27.51
CA ILE A 258 -10.33 1.73 28.03
C ILE A 258 -8.98 1.79 28.74
N ASN A 259 -8.69 0.79 29.58
CA ASN A 259 -7.41 0.67 30.28
C ASN A 259 -6.22 0.40 29.34
N ASN A 260 -6.49 -0.10 28.13
CA ASN A 260 -5.49 -0.40 27.11
C ASN A 260 -5.54 0.55 25.91
N SER A 261 -6.19 1.71 26.05
CA SER A 261 -6.52 2.59 24.92
C SER A 261 -5.30 3.14 24.15
N ILE A 262 -4.14 3.18 24.80
CA ILE A 262 -2.86 3.61 24.21
C ILE A 262 -1.92 2.44 23.86
N TYR A 263 -2.39 1.20 23.99
CA TYR A 263 -1.56 0.01 23.83
C TYR A 263 -2.07 -0.95 22.74
N TRP A 264 -1.14 -1.46 21.95
CA TRP A 264 -1.33 -2.62 21.09
C TRP A 264 -0.97 -3.89 21.88
N ASN A 265 -1.99 -4.65 22.26
CA ASN A 265 -1.88 -5.92 22.94
C ASN A 265 -2.91 -6.92 22.39
N GLU A 266 -2.95 -8.13 22.94
CA GLU A 266 -3.84 -9.19 22.48
C GLU A 266 -5.33 -8.80 22.49
N ASN A 267 -5.77 -7.98 23.46
CA ASN A 267 -7.17 -7.59 23.57
C ASN A 267 -7.56 -6.57 22.49
N THR A 268 -6.76 -5.50 22.33
CA THR A 268 -7.02 -4.47 21.30
C THR A 268 -6.91 -5.06 19.90
N LEU A 269 -5.93 -5.93 19.64
CA LEU A 269 -5.78 -6.63 18.36
C LEU A 269 -6.89 -7.67 18.11
N SER A 270 -7.39 -8.35 19.15
CA SER A 270 -8.53 -9.28 19.02
C SER A 270 -9.81 -8.54 18.62
N LEU A 271 -10.06 -7.36 19.19
CA LEU A 271 -11.19 -6.53 18.78
C LEU A 271 -11.11 -6.12 17.32
N ILE A 272 -9.97 -5.57 16.88
CA ILE A 272 -9.76 -5.20 15.47
C ILE A 272 -9.93 -6.42 14.57
N SER A 273 -9.45 -7.61 14.96
CA SER A 273 -9.65 -8.85 14.21
C SER A 273 -11.13 -9.20 14.06
N LYS A 274 -11.93 -9.10 15.13
CA LYS A 274 -13.38 -9.38 15.08
C LYS A 274 -14.10 -8.43 14.12
N LEU A 275 -13.78 -7.14 14.19
CA LEU A 275 -14.40 -6.12 13.33
C LEU A 275 -13.94 -6.22 11.87
N ALA A 276 -12.65 -6.50 11.65
CA ALA A 276 -12.11 -6.75 10.31
C ALA A 276 -12.76 -7.98 9.66
N LYS A 277 -13.07 -9.02 10.46
CA LYS A 277 -13.83 -10.19 9.98
C LYS A 277 -15.26 -9.81 9.58
N ARG A 278 -15.96 -9.04 10.42
CA ARG A 278 -17.32 -8.58 10.15
C ARG A 278 -17.39 -7.77 8.86
N HIS A 279 -16.44 -6.86 8.67
CA HIS A 279 -16.40 -5.93 7.56
C HIS A 279 -15.51 -6.40 6.39
N SER A 280 -15.28 -7.72 6.28
CA SER A 280 -14.28 -8.27 5.36
C SER A 280 -14.61 -8.10 3.86
N GLU A 281 -15.86 -7.80 3.51
CA GLU A 281 -16.30 -7.48 2.15
C GLU A 281 -15.94 -6.04 1.73
N HIS A 282 -15.64 -5.16 2.70
CA HIS A 282 -15.27 -3.78 2.44
C HIS A 282 -13.78 -3.66 2.15
N LEU A 283 -13.43 -3.50 0.87
CA LEU A 283 -12.04 -3.34 0.41
C LEU A 283 -11.27 -2.26 1.19
N GLN A 284 -11.91 -1.12 1.46
CA GLN A 284 -11.28 -0.01 2.19
C GLN A 284 -10.96 -0.38 3.64
N VAL A 285 -11.81 -1.19 4.29
CA VAL A 285 -11.53 -1.71 5.63
C VAL A 285 -10.33 -2.66 5.57
N HIS A 286 -10.28 -3.56 4.60
CA HIS A 286 -9.14 -4.47 4.43
C HIS A 286 -7.82 -3.71 4.23
N GLU A 287 -7.81 -2.69 3.38
CA GLU A 287 -6.65 -1.81 3.16
C GLU A 287 -6.21 -1.12 4.45
N ARG A 288 -7.15 -0.57 5.24
CA ARG A 288 -6.81 0.10 6.50
C ARG A 288 -6.36 -0.87 7.58
N VAL A 289 -6.90 -2.08 7.64
CA VAL A 289 -6.38 -3.11 8.56
C VAL A 289 -4.93 -3.44 8.22
N LEU A 290 -4.60 -3.63 6.93
CA LEU A 290 -3.21 -3.87 6.53
C LEU A 290 -2.31 -2.68 6.85
N ALA A 291 -2.75 -1.44 6.57
CA ALA A 291 -1.99 -0.25 6.93
C ALA A 291 -1.78 -0.11 8.45
N LEU A 292 -2.76 -0.52 9.27
CA LEU A 292 -2.61 -0.58 10.72
C LEU A 292 -1.54 -1.58 11.14
N LEU A 293 -1.58 -2.81 10.60
CA LEU A 293 -0.56 -3.80 10.91
C LEU A 293 0.84 -3.32 10.46
N GLU A 294 0.93 -2.59 9.35
CA GLU A 294 2.19 -1.95 8.95
C GLU A 294 2.64 -0.92 9.98
N ALA A 295 1.78 -0.01 10.41
CA ALA A 295 2.13 1.00 11.41
C ALA A 295 2.62 0.36 12.72
N ILE A 296 2.03 -0.76 13.12
CA ILE A 296 2.40 -1.49 14.34
C ILE A 296 3.73 -2.25 14.15
N PHE A 297 3.90 -3.01 13.07
CA PHE A 297 5.06 -3.93 12.92
C PHE A 297 6.23 -3.36 12.13
N CYS A 298 6.03 -2.26 11.41
CA CYS A 298 7.04 -1.58 10.62
C CYS A 298 7.27 -0.15 11.12
N PRO A 299 7.50 0.08 12.43
CA PRO A 299 7.65 1.43 12.96
C PRO A 299 8.89 2.10 12.37
N LEU A 300 8.76 3.38 12.02
CA LEU A 300 9.81 4.17 11.38
C LEU A 300 11.11 4.21 12.20
N GLU A 301 11.00 4.20 13.52
CA GLU A 301 12.12 4.20 14.46
C GLU A 301 13.06 2.99 14.29
N VAL A 302 12.53 1.87 13.80
CA VAL A 302 13.29 0.63 13.61
C VAL A 302 14.05 0.63 12.27
N ASN A 303 13.68 1.48 11.31
CA ASN A 303 14.31 1.52 9.99
C ASN A 303 15.78 1.95 10.03
N ASN A 304 16.16 2.77 11.02
CA ASN A 304 17.53 3.28 11.18
C ASN A 304 18.44 2.35 12.00
N LEU A 305 17.91 1.23 12.51
CA LEU A 305 18.67 0.27 13.29
C LEU A 305 19.47 -0.70 12.40
N THR A 306 20.55 -1.27 12.94
CA THR A 306 21.25 -2.38 12.26
C THR A 306 20.31 -3.58 12.09
N ARG A 307 20.57 -4.44 11.11
CA ARG A 307 19.72 -5.60 10.85
C ARG A 307 19.61 -6.53 12.07
N GLU A 308 20.67 -6.73 12.83
CA GLU A 308 20.62 -7.53 14.06
C GLU A 308 19.70 -6.88 15.11
N ALA A 309 19.77 -5.55 15.26
CA ALA A 309 18.91 -4.82 16.18
C ALA A 309 17.44 -4.83 15.74
N GLN A 310 17.18 -4.75 14.43
CA GLN A 310 15.84 -4.92 13.86
C GLN A 310 15.27 -6.32 14.15
N LEU A 311 16.06 -7.37 13.88
CA LEU A 311 15.66 -8.75 14.17
C LEU A 311 15.41 -8.96 15.67
N SER A 312 16.29 -8.42 16.53
CA SER A 312 16.12 -8.47 17.99
C SER A 312 14.85 -7.75 18.45
N TYR A 313 14.54 -6.59 17.87
CA TYR A 313 13.30 -5.87 18.12
C TYR A 313 12.07 -6.74 17.81
N TRP A 314 12.01 -7.33 16.62
CA TRP A 314 10.88 -8.19 16.25
C TRP A 314 10.82 -9.47 17.09
N SER A 315 11.95 -10.07 17.42
CA SER A 315 11.98 -11.23 18.34
C SER A 315 11.45 -10.91 19.73
N LYS A 316 11.70 -9.70 20.26
CA LYS A 316 11.18 -9.25 21.57
C LYS A 316 9.65 -9.31 21.63
N TYR A 317 8.96 -9.02 20.53
CA TYR A 317 7.50 -9.00 20.45
C TYR A 317 6.89 -10.31 19.91
N GLY A 318 7.70 -11.39 19.78
CA GLY A 318 7.28 -12.71 19.32
C GLY A 318 5.98 -13.25 19.94
N PRO A 319 5.71 -13.10 21.26
CA PRO A 319 4.44 -13.54 21.85
C PRO A 319 3.20 -12.88 21.23
N ILE A 320 3.27 -11.59 20.93
CA ILE A 320 2.17 -10.85 20.28
C ILE A 320 2.01 -11.33 18.84
N TYR A 321 3.13 -11.52 18.12
CA TYR A 321 3.11 -12.01 16.74
C TYR A 321 2.50 -13.41 16.63
N ARG A 322 2.76 -14.28 17.62
CA ARG A 322 2.11 -15.60 17.70
C ARG A 322 0.62 -15.51 17.97
N SER A 323 0.18 -14.58 18.82
CA SER A 323 -1.26 -14.37 19.08
C SER A 323 -1.98 -13.87 17.82
N ILE A 324 -1.40 -12.91 17.11
CA ILE A 324 -1.92 -12.36 15.84
C ILE A 324 -2.14 -13.45 14.80
N CYS A 325 -1.20 -14.39 14.66
CA CYS A 325 -1.33 -15.47 13.70
C CYS A 325 -2.42 -16.50 14.05
N LYS A 326 -2.98 -16.46 15.26
CA LYS A 326 -4.19 -17.23 15.64
C LYS A 326 -5.49 -16.50 15.29
N MET A 327 -5.42 -15.21 14.95
CA MET A 327 -6.55 -14.37 14.56
C MET A 327 -6.74 -14.37 13.02
N ILE A 328 -7.59 -13.50 12.48
CA ILE A 328 -7.89 -13.43 11.02
C ILE A 328 -6.79 -12.76 10.18
N TYR A 329 -5.74 -12.23 10.80
CA TYR A 329 -4.75 -11.43 10.11
C TYR A 329 -3.97 -12.18 9.02
N PRO A 330 -3.55 -13.45 9.21
CA PRO A 330 -2.92 -14.22 8.13
C PRO A 330 -3.82 -14.33 6.89
N GLU A 331 -5.11 -14.56 7.07
CA GLU A 331 -6.09 -14.66 5.99
C GLU A 331 -6.25 -13.31 5.25
N LEU A 332 -6.25 -12.19 5.98
CA LEU A 332 -6.26 -10.85 5.39
C LEU A 332 -4.95 -10.54 4.63
N ILE A 333 -3.80 -10.94 5.16
CA ILE A 333 -2.50 -10.76 4.49
C ILE A 333 -2.47 -11.57 3.18
N ILE A 334 -2.86 -12.84 3.21
CA ILE A 334 -2.95 -13.68 2.00
C ILE A 334 -3.94 -13.08 1.00
N LYS A 335 -5.13 -12.64 1.43
CA LYS A 335 -6.06 -11.92 0.55
C LYS A 335 -5.44 -10.65 -0.07
N GLY A 336 -4.56 -9.97 0.65
CA GLY A 336 -3.79 -8.83 0.13
C GLY A 336 -2.83 -9.26 -0.98
N LEU A 337 -2.05 -10.32 -0.74
CA LEU A 337 -1.11 -10.88 -1.72
C LEU A 337 -1.79 -11.43 -2.98
N MET A 338 -3.01 -11.97 -2.85
CA MET A 338 -3.79 -12.47 -3.99
C MET A 338 -4.21 -11.37 -4.99
N LYS A 339 -4.13 -10.08 -4.63
CA LYS A 339 -4.46 -8.95 -5.51
C LYS A 339 -3.33 -8.61 -6.50
N VAL A 340 -2.46 -9.57 -6.81
CA VAL A 340 -1.29 -9.39 -7.67
C VAL A 340 -1.62 -8.83 -9.06
N HIS A 341 -2.80 -9.18 -9.59
CA HIS A 341 -3.26 -8.74 -10.91
C HIS A 341 -4.06 -7.43 -10.89
N ASP A 342 -4.39 -6.92 -9.71
CA ASP A 342 -5.35 -5.81 -9.57
C ASP A 342 -4.70 -4.42 -9.66
N GLY A 343 -3.37 -4.34 -9.79
CA GLY A 343 -2.66 -3.07 -9.94
C GLY A 343 -2.33 -2.35 -8.63
N PHE A 344 -2.57 -2.96 -7.47
CA PHE A 344 -2.40 -2.31 -6.16
C PHE A 344 -1.03 -2.60 -5.53
N ALA A 345 0.04 -2.00 -6.08
CA ALA A 345 1.41 -2.20 -5.61
C ALA A 345 1.59 -1.89 -4.10
N ASP A 346 0.91 -0.85 -3.59
CA ASP A 346 1.00 -0.47 -2.18
C ASP A 346 0.47 -1.57 -1.25
N ILE A 347 -0.67 -2.19 -1.60
CA ILE A 347 -1.25 -3.28 -0.81
C ILE A 347 -0.30 -4.49 -0.81
N LEU A 348 0.28 -4.82 -1.97
CA LEU A 348 1.24 -5.92 -2.10
C LEU A 348 2.49 -5.65 -1.25
N ARG A 349 3.06 -4.45 -1.35
CA ARG A 349 4.22 -4.01 -0.56
C ARG A 349 3.94 -4.15 0.93
N ILE A 350 2.79 -3.65 1.40
CA ILE A 350 2.36 -3.72 2.80
C ILE A 350 2.21 -5.17 3.26
N ALA A 351 1.47 -5.98 2.49
CA ALA A 351 1.22 -7.37 2.84
C ALA A 351 2.51 -8.19 2.92
N LEU A 352 3.44 -8.01 1.97
CA LEU A 352 4.77 -8.62 2.01
C LEU A 352 5.55 -8.15 3.24
N ALA A 353 5.56 -6.83 3.50
CA ALA A 353 6.31 -6.22 4.61
C ALA A 353 5.87 -6.74 5.98
N ILE A 354 4.57 -6.95 6.18
CA ILE A 354 4.01 -7.52 7.42
C ILE A 354 4.33 -9.01 7.49
N MET A 355 4.10 -9.74 6.40
CA MET A 355 4.23 -11.19 6.37
C MET A 355 5.64 -11.64 6.76
N TRP A 356 6.69 -11.08 6.14
CA TRP A 356 8.06 -11.54 6.42
C TRP A 356 8.46 -11.29 7.87
N LYS A 357 7.95 -10.23 8.51
CA LYS A 357 8.19 -9.94 9.94
C LYS A 357 7.49 -10.95 10.83
N LEU A 358 6.25 -11.32 10.50
CA LEU A 358 5.54 -12.38 11.22
C LEU A 358 6.23 -13.75 11.05
N CYS A 359 6.81 -14.02 9.87
CA CYS A 359 7.57 -15.24 9.58
C CYS A 359 8.93 -15.34 10.28
N ILE A 360 9.37 -14.31 11.04
CA ILE A 360 10.53 -14.45 11.94
C ILE A 360 10.25 -15.51 13.01
N ASP A 361 8.98 -15.64 13.44
CA ASP A 361 8.55 -16.75 14.29
C ASP A 361 8.28 -18.00 13.44
N GLU A 362 8.80 -19.14 13.89
CA GLU A 362 8.80 -20.37 13.11
C GLU A 362 7.38 -20.96 12.94
N GLU A 363 6.52 -20.88 13.96
CA GLU A 363 5.15 -21.38 13.89
C GLU A 363 4.31 -20.54 12.93
N ASN A 364 4.53 -19.23 12.94
CA ASN A 364 3.93 -18.32 11.97
C ASN A 364 4.39 -18.62 10.54
N SER A 365 5.69 -18.89 10.36
CA SER A 365 6.24 -19.27 9.06
C SER A 365 5.57 -20.53 8.50
N ARG A 366 5.35 -21.54 9.35
CA ARG A 366 4.63 -22.78 8.99
C ARG A 366 3.23 -22.45 8.47
N LYS A 367 2.47 -21.65 9.23
CA LYS A 367 1.09 -21.26 8.84
C LYS A 367 1.06 -20.57 7.47
N PHE A 368 1.94 -19.60 7.21
CA PHE A 368 1.99 -18.94 5.91
C PHE A 368 2.39 -19.88 4.76
N ILE A 369 3.30 -20.83 5.00
CA ILE A 369 3.69 -21.86 4.02
C ILE A 369 2.48 -22.75 3.69
N GLU A 370 1.75 -23.23 4.70
CA GLU A 370 0.53 -24.03 4.53
C GLU A 370 -0.56 -23.27 3.76
N MET A 371 -0.60 -21.94 3.89
CA MET A 371 -1.51 -21.05 3.14
C MET A 371 -1.02 -20.73 1.72
N GLY A 372 0.10 -21.30 1.26
CA GLY A 372 0.63 -21.09 -0.09
C GLY A 372 1.34 -19.75 -0.31
N ALA A 373 1.79 -19.08 0.77
CA ALA A 373 2.45 -17.79 0.68
C ALA A 373 3.70 -17.80 -0.22
N PHE A 374 4.48 -18.89 -0.18
CA PHE A 374 5.71 -18.99 -0.97
C PHE A 374 5.47 -18.79 -2.47
N LYS A 375 4.47 -19.47 -3.02
CA LYS A 375 4.05 -19.29 -4.41
C LYS A 375 3.61 -17.86 -4.70
N LEU A 376 2.79 -17.28 -3.82
CA LEU A 376 2.29 -15.92 -3.99
C LEU A 376 3.42 -14.89 -4.03
N VAL A 377 4.46 -15.05 -3.21
CA VAL A 377 5.63 -14.15 -3.25
C VAL A 377 6.35 -14.24 -4.60
N CYS A 378 6.60 -15.46 -5.09
CA CYS A 378 7.20 -15.67 -6.41
C CYS A 378 6.36 -15.03 -7.53
N ASP A 379 5.04 -15.27 -7.51
CA ASP A 379 4.11 -14.69 -8.48
C ASP A 379 4.15 -13.14 -8.43
N ILE A 380 4.12 -12.54 -7.24
CA ILE A 380 4.17 -11.08 -7.08
C ILE A 380 5.45 -10.50 -7.66
N MET A 381 6.61 -11.05 -7.31
CA MET A 381 7.89 -10.57 -7.84
C MET A 381 7.98 -10.76 -9.37
N PHE A 382 7.38 -11.83 -9.90
CA PHE A 382 7.32 -12.09 -11.34
C PHE A 382 6.41 -11.10 -12.09
N TYR A 383 5.25 -10.74 -11.53
CA TYR A 383 4.31 -9.79 -12.15
C TYR A 383 4.70 -8.32 -11.93
N TRP A 384 5.49 -8.03 -10.89
CA TRP A 384 5.95 -6.68 -10.55
C TRP A 384 7.48 -6.53 -10.57
N PRO A 385 8.20 -6.98 -11.62
CA PRO A 385 9.66 -7.07 -11.63
C PRO A 385 10.34 -5.70 -11.72
N LYS A 386 9.58 -4.63 -12.00
CA LYS A 386 10.08 -3.25 -12.11
C LYS A 386 9.73 -2.39 -10.90
N HIS A 387 9.06 -2.94 -9.88
CA HIS A 387 8.65 -2.18 -8.71
C HIS A 387 9.62 -2.42 -7.54
N PRO A 388 10.59 -1.53 -7.27
CA PRO A 388 11.68 -1.79 -6.34
C PRO A 388 11.19 -2.12 -4.94
N GLU A 389 10.16 -1.43 -4.43
CA GLU A 389 9.64 -1.68 -3.08
C GLU A 389 8.96 -3.04 -2.95
N VAL A 390 8.25 -3.50 -3.98
CA VAL A 390 7.58 -4.81 -3.99
C VAL A 390 8.63 -5.91 -4.08
N VAL A 391 9.62 -5.76 -4.97
CA VAL A 391 10.74 -6.70 -5.11
C VAL A 391 11.56 -6.77 -3.82
N ASN A 392 11.79 -5.64 -3.15
CA ASN A 392 12.52 -5.57 -1.89
C ASN A 392 11.81 -6.36 -0.77
N GLN A 393 10.51 -6.10 -0.56
CA GLN A 393 9.74 -6.83 0.45
C GLN A 393 9.51 -8.30 0.04
N GLY A 394 9.44 -8.58 -1.26
CA GLY A 394 9.37 -9.93 -1.81
C GLY A 394 10.63 -10.74 -1.51
N ALA A 395 11.81 -10.16 -1.71
CA ALA A 395 13.09 -10.78 -1.39
C ALA A 395 13.19 -11.13 0.11
N LEU A 396 12.80 -10.19 0.98
CA LEU A 396 12.75 -10.45 2.43
C LEU A 396 11.75 -11.54 2.81
N SER A 397 10.61 -11.59 2.12
CA SER A 397 9.59 -12.64 2.30
C SER A 397 10.10 -14.02 1.86
N LEU A 398 10.76 -14.11 0.70
CA LEU A 398 11.42 -15.34 0.26
C LEU A 398 12.48 -15.77 1.27
N ALA A 399 13.32 -14.85 1.72
CA ALA A 399 14.35 -15.16 2.70
C ALA A 399 13.75 -15.75 4.00
N ALA A 400 12.68 -15.12 4.53
CA ALA A 400 12.02 -15.59 5.74
C ALA A 400 11.37 -16.97 5.57
N LEU A 401 10.65 -17.20 4.46
CA LEU A 401 9.99 -18.47 4.17
C LEU A 401 11.01 -19.58 3.86
N SER A 402 12.06 -19.29 3.09
CA SER A 402 13.10 -20.26 2.73
C SER A 402 13.97 -20.67 3.91
N SER A 403 14.12 -19.81 4.92
CA SER A 403 14.78 -20.18 6.17
C SER A 403 13.94 -21.09 7.08
N SER A 404 12.65 -21.29 6.77
CA SER A 404 11.79 -22.19 7.54
C SER A 404 12.08 -23.65 7.21
N ARG A 405 12.18 -24.50 8.25
CA ARG A 405 12.27 -25.97 8.07
C ARG A 405 10.99 -26.60 7.51
N TRP A 406 9.87 -25.88 7.56
CA TRP A 406 8.57 -26.35 7.08
C TRP A 406 8.41 -26.22 5.57
N LEU A 407 9.23 -25.38 4.92
CA LEU A 407 9.28 -25.33 3.46
C LEU A 407 10.05 -26.56 2.97
N THR A 408 9.41 -27.42 2.17
CA THR A 408 10.07 -28.62 1.64
C THR A 408 10.96 -28.28 0.45
N GLU A 409 11.97 -29.11 0.21
CA GLU A 409 12.84 -28.95 -0.96
C GLU A 409 12.06 -29.10 -2.26
N ASP A 410 11.11 -30.03 -2.32
CA ASP A 410 10.21 -30.21 -3.47
C ASP A 410 9.45 -28.92 -3.81
N THR A 411 8.99 -28.18 -2.79
CA THR A 411 8.30 -26.90 -3.00
C THR A 411 9.24 -25.86 -3.61
N LEU A 412 10.50 -25.80 -3.16
CA LEU A 412 11.51 -24.89 -3.73
C LEU A 412 11.89 -25.25 -5.17
N MET A 413 11.87 -26.53 -5.51
CA MET A 413 12.21 -27.03 -6.85
C MET A 413 11.10 -26.78 -7.88
N GLN A 414 9.85 -26.58 -7.44
CA GLN A 414 8.72 -26.31 -8.33
C GLN A 414 8.76 -24.95 -9.02
N TYR A 415 9.51 -23.99 -8.48
CA TYR A 415 9.54 -22.60 -8.99
C TYR A 415 10.91 -22.24 -9.54
N ASP A 416 10.93 -21.45 -10.61
CA ASP A 416 12.16 -20.91 -11.20
C ASP A 416 12.65 -19.65 -10.44
N ILE A 417 12.97 -19.88 -9.17
CA ILE A 417 13.50 -18.87 -8.26
C ILE A 417 14.85 -18.32 -8.73
N PRO A 418 15.78 -19.14 -9.29
CA PRO A 418 17.04 -18.62 -9.82
C PRO A 418 16.81 -17.53 -10.86
N THR A 419 16.04 -17.78 -11.92
CA THR A 419 15.76 -16.78 -12.95
C THR A 419 15.11 -15.53 -12.35
N LEU A 420 14.14 -15.70 -11.45
CA LEU A 420 13.45 -14.59 -10.80
C LEU A 420 14.41 -13.67 -10.01
N LEU A 421 15.25 -14.25 -9.16
CA LEU A 421 16.16 -13.47 -8.29
C LEU A 421 17.35 -12.91 -9.05
N LEU A 422 17.93 -13.67 -9.99
CA LEU A 422 19.07 -13.22 -10.79
C LEU A 422 18.66 -12.04 -11.70
N ASN A 423 17.51 -12.12 -12.38
CA ASN A 423 16.97 -11.00 -13.17
C ASN A 423 16.67 -9.76 -12.30
N SER A 424 16.17 -9.98 -11.08
CA SER A 424 15.88 -8.89 -10.14
C SER A 424 17.17 -8.20 -9.68
N ILE A 425 18.24 -8.96 -9.41
CA ILE A 425 19.55 -8.39 -9.06
C ILE A 425 20.11 -7.60 -10.23
N ASP A 426 20.04 -8.14 -11.45
CA ASP A 426 20.51 -7.44 -12.63
C ASP A 426 19.80 -6.10 -12.84
N THR A 427 18.49 -6.08 -12.59
CA THR A 427 17.62 -4.89 -12.70
C THR A 427 17.88 -3.87 -11.59
N PHE A 428 18.03 -4.31 -10.34
CA PHE A 428 18.12 -3.43 -9.17
C PHE A 428 19.51 -3.37 -8.56
N CYS A 429 20.55 -3.73 -9.30
CA CYS A 429 21.92 -3.75 -8.80
C CYS A 429 22.33 -2.39 -8.23
N LEU A 430 21.89 -1.27 -8.80
CA LEU A 430 22.20 0.08 -8.33
C LEU A 430 21.48 0.51 -7.04
N TYR A 431 20.55 -0.29 -6.51
CA TYR A 431 19.78 0.05 -5.31
C TYR A 431 20.29 -0.74 -4.12
N ASP A 432 21.11 -0.12 -3.27
CA ASP A 432 21.86 -0.79 -2.18
C ASP A 432 21.00 -1.75 -1.34
N GLU A 433 19.88 -1.26 -0.81
CA GLU A 433 18.98 -2.06 0.05
C GLU A 433 18.33 -3.22 -0.71
N VAL A 434 17.88 -2.97 -1.95
CA VAL A 434 17.20 -3.99 -2.76
C VAL A 434 18.19 -5.06 -3.19
N CYS A 435 19.37 -4.64 -3.65
CA CYS A 435 20.47 -5.51 -4.05
C CYS A 435 20.91 -6.40 -2.87
N TYR A 436 21.14 -5.81 -1.69
CA TYR A 436 21.46 -6.56 -0.48
C TYR A 436 20.37 -7.59 -0.14
N ASN A 437 19.10 -7.20 -0.12
CA ASN A 437 18.01 -8.09 0.27
C ASN A 437 17.78 -9.22 -0.74
N LEU A 438 18.04 -8.98 -2.03
CA LEU A 438 18.02 -10.02 -3.06
C LEU A 438 19.15 -11.05 -2.84
N PHE A 439 20.38 -10.60 -2.60
CA PHE A 439 21.48 -11.51 -2.24
C PHE A 439 21.24 -12.24 -0.92
N TYR A 440 20.60 -11.58 0.05
CA TYR A 440 20.19 -12.20 1.30
C TYR A 440 19.16 -13.31 1.07
N ALA A 441 18.19 -13.11 0.18
CA ALA A 441 17.23 -14.14 -0.21
C ALA A 441 17.91 -15.35 -0.88
N ILE A 442 18.82 -15.10 -1.83
CA ILE A 442 19.62 -16.16 -2.44
C ILE A 442 20.39 -16.92 -1.36
N ASN A 443 21.06 -16.22 -0.45
CA ASN A 443 21.81 -16.83 0.64
C ASN A 443 20.92 -17.74 1.50
N SER A 444 19.70 -17.32 1.85
CA SER A 444 18.76 -18.15 2.60
C SER A 444 18.36 -19.43 1.85
N ILE A 445 18.25 -19.39 0.52
CA ILE A 445 17.88 -20.55 -0.30
C ILE A 445 19.07 -21.50 -0.49
N ILE A 446 20.24 -20.99 -0.87
CA ILE A 446 21.40 -21.85 -1.16
C ILE A 446 21.97 -22.53 0.09
N ASN A 447 21.73 -21.99 1.29
CA ASN A 447 22.13 -22.63 2.54
C ASN A 447 21.32 -23.90 2.87
N ARG A 448 20.30 -24.23 2.08
CA ARG A 448 19.48 -25.43 2.31
C ARG A 448 20.09 -26.71 1.75
N SER A 449 20.69 -26.64 0.56
CA SER A 449 21.25 -27.81 -0.12
C SER A 449 22.25 -27.42 -1.19
N ALA A 450 23.18 -28.34 -1.50
CA ALA A 450 24.12 -28.18 -2.61
C ALA A 450 23.40 -28.09 -3.97
N GLU A 451 22.25 -28.75 -4.11
CA GLU A 451 21.40 -28.69 -5.30
C GLU A 451 20.94 -27.26 -5.57
N GLN A 452 20.48 -26.52 -4.53
CA GLN A 452 20.13 -25.11 -4.71
C GLN A 452 21.33 -24.27 -5.16
N VAL A 453 22.54 -24.52 -4.63
CA VAL A 453 23.73 -23.79 -5.09
C VAL A 453 23.95 -24.00 -6.60
N LEU A 454 23.89 -25.26 -7.07
CA LEU A 454 24.10 -25.59 -8.47
C LEU A 454 23.08 -24.90 -9.38
N ARG A 455 21.81 -24.79 -8.93
CA ARG A 455 20.75 -24.05 -9.64
C ARG A 455 21.01 -22.55 -9.77
N PHE A 456 21.79 -21.93 -8.89
CA PHE A 456 22.12 -20.50 -9.01
C PHE A 456 23.41 -20.26 -9.78
N VAL A 457 24.38 -21.16 -9.67
CA VAL A 457 25.68 -21.00 -10.31
C VAL A 457 25.68 -21.45 -11.77
N HIS A 458 24.83 -22.42 -12.15
CA HIS A 458 24.74 -22.97 -13.51
C HIS A 458 26.12 -23.29 -14.14
N PRO A 459 26.83 -24.33 -13.66
CA PRO A 459 28.23 -24.60 -13.99
C PRO A 459 28.56 -24.84 -15.49
N ASN A 460 27.55 -25.03 -16.34
CA ASN A 460 27.73 -25.38 -17.76
C ASN A 460 27.27 -24.31 -18.76
N THR A 461 26.79 -23.15 -18.30
CA THR A 461 26.40 -22.07 -19.21
C THR A 461 27.56 -21.10 -19.41
N ILE A 462 27.91 -20.91 -20.68
CA ILE A 462 28.93 -19.95 -21.12
C ILE A 462 28.58 -18.59 -20.49
N ILE A 463 29.60 -17.88 -20.00
CA ILE A 463 29.64 -16.59 -19.26
C ILE A 463 28.68 -15.47 -19.77
N LYS A 464 28.00 -15.68 -20.89
CA LYS A 464 26.95 -14.82 -21.45
C LYS A 464 25.58 -14.93 -20.74
N GLU A 465 25.32 -15.98 -19.95
CA GLU A 465 24.08 -16.07 -19.16
C GLU A 465 24.25 -15.45 -17.76
N GLN A 466 23.22 -14.73 -17.30
CA GLN A 466 23.17 -14.11 -15.97
C GLN A 466 23.20 -15.18 -14.88
N ASN A 467 24.39 -15.57 -14.42
CA ASN A 467 24.57 -16.49 -13.30
C ASN A 467 24.99 -15.77 -12.02
N LEU A 468 24.92 -16.46 -10.88
CA LEU A 468 25.20 -15.86 -9.57
C LEU A 468 26.63 -15.30 -9.46
N ILE A 469 27.63 -15.95 -10.05
CA ILE A 469 29.04 -15.52 -9.97
C ILE A 469 29.27 -14.23 -10.75
N ALA A 470 28.69 -14.11 -11.94
CA ALA A 470 28.74 -12.89 -12.74
C ALA A 470 28.07 -11.72 -11.98
N LEU A 471 26.93 -11.96 -11.35
CA LEU A 471 26.22 -10.93 -10.57
C LEU A 471 26.93 -10.55 -9.27
N ILE A 472 27.63 -11.47 -8.60
CA ILE A 472 28.52 -11.13 -7.47
C ILE A 472 29.60 -10.14 -7.93
N SER A 473 30.23 -10.41 -9.07
CA SER A 473 31.30 -9.55 -9.63
C SER A 473 30.75 -8.16 -10.02
N LYS A 474 29.59 -8.13 -10.69
CA LYS A 474 28.89 -6.88 -11.03
C LYS A 474 28.51 -6.07 -9.79
N ALA A 475 27.96 -6.72 -8.77
CA ALA A 475 27.57 -6.06 -7.52
C ALA A 475 28.78 -5.49 -6.76
N TYR A 476 29.89 -6.22 -6.71
CA TYR A 476 31.13 -5.71 -6.10
C TYR A 476 31.67 -4.48 -6.83
N SER A 477 31.70 -4.53 -8.17
CA SER A 477 32.13 -3.41 -9.00
C SER A 477 31.27 -2.16 -8.79
N THR A 478 29.97 -2.36 -8.56
CA THR A 478 29.00 -1.28 -8.33
C THR A 478 29.09 -0.72 -6.91
N HIS A 479 29.30 -1.58 -5.92
CA HIS A 479 29.21 -1.29 -4.48
C HIS A 479 30.54 -1.45 -3.77
N HIS A 480 31.60 -1.04 -4.44
CA HIS A 480 32.99 -1.31 -4.04
C HIS A 480 33.32 -0.83 -2.62
N ASP A 481 32.60 0.15 -2.07
CA ASP A 481 32.84 0.71 -0.73
C ASP A 481 31.73 0.38 0.29
N ASN A 482 30.73 -0.43 -0.10
CA ASN A 482 29.61 -0.76 0.78
C ASN A 482 29.89 -2.05 1.55
N ASP A 483 30.41 -1.92 2.77
CA ASP A 483 30.72 -3.02 3.70
C ASP A 483 29.58 -4.06 3.82
N ARG A 484 28.33 -3.60 3.81
CA ARG A 484 27.16 -4.47 4.02
C ARG A 484 26.90 -5.36 2.81
N ILE A 485 27.04 -4.81 1.60
CA ILE A 485 26.92 -5.58 0.37
C ILE A 485 28.10 -6.53 0.25
N ILE A 486 29.33 -6.05 0.46
CA ILE A 486 30.53 -6.89 0.43
C ILE A 486 30.41 -8.04 1.42
N GLY A 487 29.90 -7.78 2.63
CA GLY A 487 29.67 -8.81 3.65
C GLY A 487 28.73 -9.93 3.19
N ILE A 488 27.61 -9.62 2.52
CA ILE A 488 26.72 -10.66 2.01
C ILE A 488 27.33 -11.41 0.81
N LEU A 489 28.11 -10.74 -0.05
CA LEU A 489 28.83 -11.39 -1.15
C LEU A 489 29.86 -12.41 -0.62
N VAL A 490 30.66 -12.02 0.38
CA VAL A 490 31.62 -12.92 1.04
C VAL A 490 30.90 -14.12 1.67
N LYS A 491 29.75 -13.89 2.32
CA LYS A 491 28.94 -14.97 2.91
C LYS A 491 28.44 -15.95 1.85
N LEU A 492 27.94 -15.45 0.71
CA LEU A 492 27.51 -16.28 -0.42
C LEU A 492 28.65 -17.13 -0.96
N LEU A 493 29.83 -16.54 -1.18
CA LEU A 493 31.01 -17.29 -1.62
C LEU A 493 31.41 -18.36 -0.61
N GLY A 494 31.32 -18.06 0.70
CA GLY A 494 31.53 -19.05 1.75
C GLY A 494 30.61 -20.26 1.58
N THR A 495 29.32 -20.05 1.33
CA THR A 495 28.37 -21.15 1.09
C THR A 495 28.67 -21.90 -0.21
N ILE A 496 28.92 -21.19 -1.32
CA ILE A 496 29.22 -21.81 -2.62
C ILE A 496 30.46 -22.70 -2.55
N MET A 497 31.51 -22.22 -1.88
CA MET A 497 32.82 -22.88 -1.84
C MET A 497 32.97 -23.91 -0.72
N THR A 498 31.89 -24.25 0.01
CA THR A 498 31.95 -25.20 1.14
C THR A 498 31.94 -26.67 0.68
N ASN A 499 31.42 -26.99 -0.52
CA ASN A 499 31.23 -28.37 -0.97
C ASN A 499 32.14 -28.70 -2.17
N ASP A 500 32.92 -29.78 -2.05
CA ASP A 500 33.87 -30.22 -3.09
C ASP A 500 33.19 -30.50 -4.44
N ALA A 501 31.99 -31.09 -4.45
CA ALA A 501 31.25 -31.35 -5.70
C ALA A 501 30.83 -30.05 -6.41
N ILE A 502 30.57 -28.99 -5.64
CA ILE A 502 30.29 -27.66 -6.20
C ILE A 502 31.57 -27.07 -6.77
N LEU A 503 32.69 -27.18 -6.03
CA LEU A 503 34.00 -26.73 -6.51
C LEU A 503 34.40 -27.41 -7.83
N GLU A 504 34.20 -28.72 -7.94
CA GLU A 504 34.40 -29.46 -9.18
C GLU A 504 33.54 -28.91 -10.32
N ALA A 505 32.26 -28.63 -10.04
CA ALA A 505 31.34 -28.09 -11.03
C ALA A 505 31.72 -26.68 -11.51
N ILE A 506 32.31 -25.85 -10.64
CA ILE A 506 32.67 -24.46 -10.93
C ILE A 506 34.17 -24.28 -11.18
N PHE A 507 34.89 -25.36 -11.49
CA PHE A 507 36.35 -25.39 -11.56
C PHE A 507 36.96 -24.24 -12.38
N SER A 508 36.36 -23.92 -13.52
CA SER A 508 36.83 -22.87 -14.44
C SER A 508 36.81 -21.45 -13.86
N VAL A 509 35.95 -21.18 -12.87
CA VAL A 509 35.77 -19.85 -12.27
C VAL A 509 36.41 -19.73 -10.88
N ILE A 510 36.95 -20.82 -10.32
CA ILE A 510 37.66 -20.78 -9.03
C ILE A 510 38.80 -19.75 -9.01
N PRO A 511 39.66 -19.61 -10.05
CA PRO A 511 40.72 -18.60 -10.04
C PRO A 511 40.18 -17.18 -9.85
N THR A 512 39.07 -16.84 -10.53
CA THR A 512 38.39 -15.55 -10.40
C THR A 512 37.88 -15.32 -8.98
N LEU A 513 37.23 -16.33 -8.39
CA LEU A 513 36.75 -16.25 -7.00
C LEU A 513 37.90 -16.11 -5.99
N LYS A 514 39.04 -16.76 -6.22
CA LYS A 514 40.26 -16.60 -5.40
C LYS A 514 40.82 -15.19 -5.51
N ALA A 515 40.90 -14.64 -6.72
CA ALA A 515 41.36 -13.27 -6.93
C ALA A 515 40.47 -12.26 -6.20
N PHE A 516 39.15 -12.42 -6.33
CA PHE A 516 38.15 -11.63 -5.62
C PHE A 516 38.33 -11.66 -4.09
N LEU A 517 38.41 -12.85 -3.50
CA LEU A 517 38.59 -12.99 -2.05
C LEU A 517 39.95 -12.45 -1.57
N THR A 518 40.99 -12.56 -2.41
CA THR A 518 42.32 -12.02 -2.10
C THR A 518 42.31 -10.51 -2.09
N GLU A 519 41.63 -9.88 -3.05
CA GLU A 519 41.44 -8.43 -3.09
C GLU A 519 40.71 -7.96 -1.82
N ILE A 520 39.57 -8.56 -1.47
CA ILE A 520 38.82 -8.20 -0.25
C ILE A 520 39.69 -8.39 1.00
N TYR A 521 40.42 -9.51 1.08
CA TYR A 521 41.33 -9.76 2.21
C TYR A 521 42.40 -8.66 2.33
N SER A 522 43.02 -8.29 1.20
CA SER A 522 44.08 -7.28 1.17
C SER A 522 43.56 -5.89 1.55
N ARG A 523 42.37 -5.53 1.09
CA ARG A 523 41.79 -4.20 1.25
C ARG A 523 41.12 -4.00 2.61
N PHE A 524 40.44 -5.03 3.12
CA PHE A 524 39.68 -4.98 4.37
C PHE A 524 40.39 -5.69 5.53
N GLN A 525 41.73 -5.78 5.49
CA GLN A 525 42.55 -6.52 6.45
C GLN A 525 42.27 -6.12 7.92
N ASN A 526 41.90 -4.85 8.15
CA ASN A 526 41.61 -4.28 9.47
C ASN A 526 40.12 -3.92 9.69
N CYS A 527 39.22 -4.19 8.74
CA CYS A 527 37.82 -3.76 8.80
C CYS A 527 36.88 -4.91 9.20
N ARG A 528 36.21 -4.75 10.35
CA ARG A 528 34.95 -5.43 10.74
C ARG A 528 34.89 -6.95 10.48
N GLY A 529 36.02 -7.66 10.50
CA GLY A 529 36.08 -9.10 10.25
C GLY A 529 35.88 -9.53 8.80
N LEU A 530 35.68 -8.62 7.84
CA LEU A 530 35.50 -8.95 6.42
C LEU A 530 36.74 -9.62 5.82
N GLY A 531 37.92 -9.03 6.04
CA GLY A 531 39.18 -9.65 5.61
C GLY A 531 39.42 -11.02 6.28
N ALA A 532 39.05 -11.17 7.56
CA ALA A 532 39.17 -12.45 8.25
C ALA A 532 38.22 -13.52 7.66
N ALA A 533 36.98 -13.16 7.32
CA ALA A 533 36.02 -14.04 6.66
C ALA A 533 36.50 -14.46 5.27
N ALA A 534 36.99 -13.50 4.46
CA ALA A 534 37.54 -13.80 3.14
C ALA A 534 38.75 -14.75 3.22
N ARG A 535 39.67 -14.51 4.16
CA ARG A 535 40.82 -15.39 4.43
C ARG A 535 40.38 -16.79 4.86
N GLN A 536 39.34 -16.89 5.68
CA GLN A 536 38.83 -18.19 6.13
C GLN A 536 38.31 -19.02 4.95
N ILE A 537 37.65 -18.39 3.98
CA ILE A 537 37.16 -19.06 2.77
C ILE A 537 38.35 -19.49 1.90
N LEU A 538 39.31 -18.61 1.64
CA LEU A 538 40.53 -18.93 0.87
C LEU A 538 41.26 -20.16 1.43
N ASN A 539 41.42 -20.23 2.75
CA ASN A 539 42.10 -21.34 3.42
C ASN A 539 41.35 -22.68 3.35
N ARG A 540 40.04 -22.67 3.02
CA ARG A 540 39.25 -23.90 2.87
C ARG A 540 39.35 -24.51 1.49
N ILE A 541 39.81 -23.75 0.49
CA ILE A 541 39.89 -24.24 -0.89
C ILE A 541 41.03 -25.27 -0.97
N PRO A 542 40.77 -26.51 -1.38
CA PRO A 542 41.82 -27.52 -1.49
C PRO A 542 42.92 -27.08 -2.47
N GLY A 543 44.18 -27.39 -2.14
CA GLY A 543 45.33 -27.06 -3.00
C GLY A 543 45.30 -27.70 -4.38
N ALA A 544 44.47 -28.74 -4.59
CA ALA A 544 44.19 -29.31 -5.90
C ALA A 544 43.58 -28.30 -6.90
N TYR A 545 43.02 -27.19 -6.38
CA TYR A 545 42.46 -26.10 -7.16
C TYR A 545 43.39 -24.86 -7.22
N ASP A 546 44.66 -25.00 -6.83
CA ASP A 546 45.69 -23.98 -7.05
C ASP A 546 46.16 -24.04 -8.51
N VAL A 547 45.33 -23.50 -9.41
CA VAL A 547 45.72 -23.28 -10.80
C VAL A 547 46.59 -22.01 -10.86
N VAL A 548 47.77 -22.11 -11.47
CA VAL A 548 48.66 -20.98 -11.71
C VAL A 548 47.93 -19.96 -12.60
N MET A 549 47.88 -18.69 -12.17
CA MET A 549 47.14 -17.57 -12.80
C MET A 549 47.51 -17.29 -14.28
N ASP A 550 48.51 -17.98 -14.84
CA ASP A 550 48.97 -17.84 -16.22
C ASP A 550 48.03 -18.47 -17.27
N THR A 551 46.95 -19.15 -16.84
CA THR A 551 45.94 -19.75 -17.73
C THR A 551 44.57 -19.07 -17.68
N VAL A 552 44.39 -18.01 -16.89
CA VAL A 552 43.16 -17.21 -16.86
C VAL A 552 43.16 -16.25 -18.05
N GLU A 553 42.09 -16.23 -18.85
CA GLU A 553 41.98 -15.32 -19.99
C GLU A 553 42.26 -13.86 -19.56
N PRO A 554 43.17 -13.14 -20.24
CA PRO A 554 43.59 -11.79 -19.85
C PRO A 554 42.45 -10.79 -19.66
N GLN A 555 41.33 -11.00 -20.36
CA GLN A 555 40.14 -10.14 -20.29
C GLN A 555 39.49 -10.10 -18.91
N ILE A 556 39.51 -11.21 -18.15
CA ILE A 556 38.94 -11.26 -16.79
C ILE A 556 39.84 -10.52 -15.79
N LEU A 557 41.15 -10.62 -15.97
CA LEU A 557 42.13 -9.88 -15.16
C LEU A 557 42.13 -8.39 -15.48
N ASP A 558 41.85 -7.99 -16.72
CA ASP A 558 41.75 -6.59 -17.13
C ASP A 558 40.46 -5.93 -16.61
N GLU A 559 39.33 -6.64 -16.55
CA GLU A 559 38.12 -6.15 -15.87
C GLU A 559 38.34 -5.91 -14.37
N PHE A 560 39.11 -6.78 -13.69
CA PHE A 560 39.45 -6.59 -12.27
C PHE A 560 40.55 -5.54 -12.04
N LYS A 561 41.54 -5.41 -12.92
CA LYS A 561 42.57 -4.36 -12.81
C LYS A 561 41.99 -2.96 -13.04
N MET A 562 40.99 -2.82 -13.90
CA MET A 562 40.26 -1.56 -14.12
C MET A 562 39.45 -1.11 -12.88
N LEU A 563 39.17 -2.01 -11.93
CA LEU A 563 38.50 -1.69 -10.65
C LEU A 563 39.46 -1.31 -9.52
N SER A 564 40.78 -1.40 -9.77
CA SER A 564 41.84 -1.08 -8.81
C SER A 564 42.51 0.29 -9.03
N ILE A 565 41.94 1.11 -9.92
CA ILE A 565 42.28 2.53 -10.18
C ILE A 565 41.05 3.35 -9.85
#